data_AF-A0A0E2B732-F1
#
_entry.id   AF-A0A0E2B732-F1
#
_cell.length_a   1.000
_cell.length_b   1.000
_cell.length_c   1.000
_cell.angle_alpha   90.00
_cell.angle_beta   90.00
_cell.angle_gamma   90.00
#
_symmetry.space_group_name_H-M   'P 1'
#
loop_
_entity.id
_entity.type
_entity.pdbx_description
1 polymer ?
#
loop_
_entity_poly.entity_id
_entity_poly.type
_entity_poly.pdbx_seq_one_letter_code
_entity_poly.pdbx_strand_id
1 'polypeptide(L)'
;MEILSPVPVNGKCSEKDYERLFIRDPEVKAREGKMAYVRPEYHERIMRITRVIGHDRLTLSAYIDHVLTHHFNQCEDAIKSLYARNYNSVF
;
A
#
# COMPACT_ATOMS: atom_id res chain seq x y z
N MET A 1 -12.96 -19.50 -7.82
CA MET A 1 -11.85 -20.04 -7.00
C MET A 1 -11.27 -18.89 -6.22
N GLU A 2 -11.50 -18.88 -4.92
CA GLU A 2 -10.95 -17.89 -4.01
C GLU A 2 -9.44 -18.09 -3.92
N ILE A 3 -8.68 -17.01 -4.16
CA ILE A 3 -7.30 -16.93 -3.68
C ILE A 3 -7.20 -15.65 -2.86
N LEU A 4 -7.97 -15.60 -1.76
CA LEU A 4 -7.52 -14.86 -0.59
C LEU A 4 -6.31 -15.62 -0.09
N SER A 5 -5.11 -15.19 -0.50
CA SER A 5 -3.90 -15.56 0.21
C SER A 5 -3.74 -14.48 1.30
N PRO A 6 -4.13 -14.74 2.56
CA PRO A 6 -3.75 -13.84 3.62
C PRO A 6 -2.24 -14.02 3.76
N VAL A 7 -1.49 -13.05 3.26
CA VAL A 7 -0.04 -13.01 3.48
C VAL A 7 0.18 -13.08 5.00
N PRO A 8 1.14 -13.88 5.49
CA PRO A 8 1.14 -14.32 6.87
C PRO A 8 1.35 -13.13 7.80
N VAL A 9 0.58 -13.10 8.88
CA VAL A 9 0.65 -12.11 9.96
C VAL A 9 2.03 -12.11 10.68
N ASN A 10 2.99 -12.95 10.26
CA ASN A 10 4.34 -12.98 10.83
C ASN A 10 5.45 -13.61 9.94
N GLY A 11 5.34 -13.58 8.61
CA GLY A 11 6.27 -14.30 7.72
C GLY A 11 6.82 -13.42 6.60
N LYS A 12 8.14 -13.46 6.38
CA LYS A 12 8.87 -12.74 5.33
C LYS A 12 8.09 -12.68 4.01
N CYS A 13 7.84 -11.47 3.51
CA CYS A 13 7.34 -11.28 2.14
C CYS A 13 8.38 -11.84 1.16
N SER A 14 7.98 -12.80 0.31
CA SER A 14 8.88 -13.32 -0.72
C SER A 14 9.11 -12.26 -1.79
N GLU A 15 10.21 -12.34 -2.54
CA GLU A 15 10.48 -11.41 -3.65
C GLU A 15 9.32 -11.41 -4.66
N LYS A 16 8.77 -12.59 -4.97
CA LYS A 16 7.61 -12.75 -5.87
C LYS A 16 6.35 -12.09 -5.31
N ASP A 17 6.08 -12.22 -4.01
CA ASP A 17 4.94 -11.57 -3.38
C ASP A 17 5.12 -10.05 -3.36
N TYR A 18 6.34 -9.58 -3.08
CA TYR A 18 6.66 -8.15 -3.08
C TYR A 18 6.43 -7.53 -4.45
N GLU A 19 6.97 -8.15 -5.52
CA GLU A 19 6.74 -7.70 -6.88
C GLU A 19 5.25 -7.69 -7.22
N ARG A 20 4.53 -8.79 -6.95
CA ARG A 20 3.09 -8.89 -7.22
C ARG A 20 2.26 -7.84 -6.49
N LEU A 21 2.61 -7.50 -5.26
CA LEU A 21 1.84 -6.57 -4.43
C LEU A 21 2.13 -5.11 -4.75
N PHE A 22 3.41 -4.78 -4.96
CA PHE A 22 3.87 -3.38 -4.98
C PHE A 22 4.45 -2.93 -6.33
N ILE A 23 4.91 -3.86 -7.17
CA ILE A 23 5.54 -3.58 -8.47
C ILE A 23 4.60 -4.04 -9.60
N ARG A 24 3.56 -3.24 -9.84
CA ARG A 24 2.49 -3.54 -10.80
C ARG A 24 1.95 -2.25 -11.40
N ASP A 25 1.15 -2.36 -12.46
CA ASP A 25 0.52 -1.18 -13.05
C ASP A 25 -0.53 -0.57 -12.07
N PRO A 26 -0.61 0.77 -11.99
CA PRO A 26 -1.58 1.42 -11.13
C PRO A 26 -3.01 1.21 -11.62
N GLU A 27 -3.91 0.94 -10.67
CA GLU A 27 -5.36 0.87 -10.92
C GLU A 27 -5.97 2.27 -11.10
N VAL A 28 -5.41 3.26 -10.41
CA VAL A 28 -5.89 4.65 -10.39
C VAL A 28 -4.86 5.57 -11.04
N LYS A 29 -5.31 6.46 -11.92
CA LYS A 29 -4.42 7.48 -12.51
C LYS A 29 -4.11 8.52 -11.45
N ALA A 30 -2.84 8.91 -11.33
CA ALA A 30 -2.39 9.89 -10.34
C ALA A 30 -3.21 11.19 -10.32
N ARG A 31 -3.68 11.65 -11.48
CA ARG A 31 -4.52 12.86 -11.65
C ARG A 31 -5.92 12.76 -11.03
N GLU A 32 -6.40 11.55 -10.77
CA GLU A 32 -7.68 11.29 -10.12
C GLU A 32 -7.52 11.20 -8.59
N GLY A 33 -6.27 11.13 -8.10
CA GLY A 33 -5.93 11.12 -6.68
C GLY A 33 -5.81 12.50 -6.05
N LYS A 34 -5.52 12.51 -4.75
CA LYS A 34 -5.19 13.72 -3.96
C LYS A 34 -3.72 13.71 -3.57
N MET A 35 -3.17 14.90 -3.34
CA MET A 35 -1.79 15.04 -2.86
C MET A 35 -1.67 14.61 -1.39
N ALA A 36 -0.63 13.84 -1.08
CA ALA A 36 -0.22 13.50 0.27
C ALA A 36 1.26 13.85 0.45
N TYR A 37 1.62 14.40 1.61
CA TYR A 37 3.01 14.67 1.94
C TYR A 37 3.71 13.40 2.40
N VAL A 38 4.91 13.17 1.89
CA VAL A 38 5.79 12.08 2.30
C VAL A 38 7.12 12.68 2.74
N ARG A 39 7.73 12.12 3.79
CA ARG A 39 9.04 12.57 4.27
C ARG A 39 10.11 12.46 3.17
N PRO A 40 11.07 13.39 3.07
CA PRO A 40 12.10 13.35 2.04
C PRO A 40 12.85 12.02 1.95
N GLU A 41 13.17 11.40 3.08
CA GLU A 41 13.92 10.13 3.11
C GLU A 41 13.10 8.97 2.53
N TYR A 42 11.78 9.00 2.71
CA TYR A 42 10.86 8.02 2.13
C TYR A 42 10.61 8.28 0.66
N HIS A 43 10.52 9.55 0.26
CA HIS A 43 10.46 9.92 -1.13
C HIS A 43 11.66 9.36 -1.89
N GLU A 44 12.88 9.62 -1.42
CA GLU A 44 14.11 9.13 -2.05
C GLU A 44 14.17 7.60 -2.10
N ARG A 45 13.76 6.93 -1.01
CA ARG A 45 13.73 5.47 -0.97
C ARG A 45 12.74 4.88 -1.97
N ILE A 46 11.53 5.43 -2.05
CA ILE A 46 10.51 4.94 -2.99
C ILE A 46 10.97 5.20 -4.42
N MET A 47 11.52 6.39 -4.72
CA MET A 47 12.07 6.70 -6.04
C MET A 47 13.15 5.70 -6.48
N ARG A 48 14.02 5.23 -5.57
CA ARG A 48 14.99 4.17 -5.90
C ARG A 48 14.31 2.83 -6.21
N ILE A 49 13.29 2.46 -5.44
CA ILE A 49 12.53 1.22 -5.66
C ILE A 49 11.85 1.24 -7.03
N THR A 50 11.13 2.32 -7.36
CA THR A 50 10.38 2.39 -8.61
C THR A 50 11.29 2.45 -9.84
N ARG A 51 12.49 3.02 -9.71
CA ARG A 51 13.51 3.03 -10.77
C ARG A 51 14.17 1.66 -10.95
N VAL A 52 14.73 1.09 -9.87
CA VAL A 52 15.58 -0.10 -9.95
C VAL A 52 14.76 -1.38 -10.12
N ILE A 53 13.67 -1.52 -9.35
CA ILE A 53 12.82 -2.72 -9.36
C ILE A 53 11.65 -2.53 -10.33
N GLY A 54 11.04 -1.34 -10.34
CA GLY A 54 9.93 -1.01 -11.24
C GLY A 54 10.34 -0.63 -12.67
N HIS A 55 11.64 -0.61 -12.98
CA HIS A 55 12.19 -0.28 -14.31
C HIS A 55 11.62 1.02 -14.91
N ASP A 56 11.47 2.07 -14.10
CA ASP A 56 10.89 3.37 -14.47
C ASP A 56 9.42 3.33 -14.96
N ARG A 57 8.75 2.18 -14.88
CA ARG A 57 7.34 2.02 -15.26
C ARG A 57 6.38 2.35 -14.13
N LEU A 58 6.88 2.40 -12.90
CA LEU A 58 6.10 2.68 -11.71
C LEU A 58 6.34 4.12 -11.23
N THR A 59 5.27 4.87 -10.96
CA THR A 59 5.39 6.20 -10.38
C THR A 59 5.45 6.13 -8.86
N LEU A 60 6.00 7.18 -8.22
CA LEU A 60 5.95 7.35 -6.76
C LEU A 60 4.52 7.22 -6.22
N SER A 61 3.57 7.89 -6.88
CA SER A 61 2.16 7.88 -6.48
C SER A 61 1.54 6.49 -6.56
N ALA A 62 1.82 5.73 -7.63
CA ALA A 62 1.35 4.37 -7.79
C ALA A 62 1.91 3.43 -6.70
N TYR A 63 3.20 3.55 -6.39
CA TYR A 63 3.79 2.75 -5.32
C TYR A 63 3.18 3.06 -3.95
N ILE A 64 2.96 4.36 -3.65
CA ILE A 64 2.28 4.77 -2.40
C ILE A 64 0.86 4.21 -2.35
N ASP A 65 0.12 4.29 -3.45
CA ASP A 65 -1.23 3.75 -3.55
C ASP A 65 -1.24 2.24 -3.23
N HIS A 66 -0.35 1.45 -3.85
CA HIS A 66 -0.26 0.01 -3.57
C HIS A 66 0.06 -0.31 -2.10
N VAL A 67 0.94 0.48 -1.47
CA VAL A 67 1.26 0.34 -0.04
C VAL A 67 0.03 0.61 0.82
N LEU A 68 -0.73 1.66 0.49
CA LEU A 68 -1.96 2.00 1.20
C LEU A 68 -3.05 0.95 1.01
N THR A 69 -3.27 0.48 -0.23
CA THR A 69 -4.20 -0.61 -0.53
C THR A 69 -3.87 -1.86 0.27
N HIS A 70 -2.60 -2.27 0.27
CA HIS A 70 -2.17 -3.44 1.04
C HIS A 70 -2.40 -3.25 2.54
N HIS A 71 -2.01 -2.09 3.08
CA HIS A 71 -2.23 -1.77 4.48
C HIS A 71 -3.71 -1.81 4.87
N PHE A 72 -4.59 -1.18 4.07
CA PHE A 72 -6.02 -1.18 4.34
C PHE A 72 -6.60 -2.59 4.28
N ASN A 73 -6.19 -3.41 3.31
CA ASN A 73 -6.64 -4.81 3.23
C ASN A 73 -6.18 -5.64 4.43
N GLN A 74 -4.96 -5.42 4.93
CA GLN A 74 -4.44 -6.16 6.09
C GLN A 74 -5.03 -5.70 7.43
N CYS A 75 -5.41 -4.42 7.52
CA CYS A 75 -5.83 -3.80 8.77
C CYS A 75 -7.32 -3.44 8.81
N GLU A 76 -8.11 -3.84 7.82
CA GLU A 76 -9.50 -3.40 7.66
C GLU A 76 -10.34 -3.64 8.93
N ASP A 77 -10.29 -4.85 9.48
CA ASP A 77 -11.05 -5.22 10.68
C ASP A 77 -10.59 -4.45 11.92
N ALA A 78 -9.28 -4.23 12.06
CA ALA A 78 -8.72 -3.45 13.16
C ALA A 78 -9.15 -1.98 13.05
N ILE A 79 -9.07 -1.41 11.84
CA ILE A 79 -9.53 -0.06 11.54
C ILE A 79 -11.03 0.07 11.88
N LYS A 80 -11.88 -0.82 11.35
CA LYS A 80 -13.32 -0.83 11.63
C LYS A 80 -13.63 -0.94 13.13
N SER A 81 -12.95 -1.84 13.84
CA SER A 81 -13.14 -2.01 15.28
C SER A 81 -12.74 -0.76 16.07
N LEU A 82 -11.65 -0.09 15.69
CA LEU A 82 -11.21 1.14 16.36
C LEU A 82 -12.14 2.32 16.06
N TYR A 83 -12.63 2.43 14.82
CA TYR A 83 -13.66 3.41 14.46
C TYR A 83 -14.92 3.24 15.31
N ALA A 84 -15.46 2.03 15.40
CA ALA A 84 -16.67 1.77 16.19
C ALA A 84 -16.50 2.13 17.68
N ARG A 85 -15.34 1.82 18.26
CA ARG A 85 -15.03 2.15 19.67
C ARG A 85 -14.90 3.64 19.91
N ASN A 86 -14.18 4.35 19.03
CA ASN A 86 -13.89 5.77 19.22
C ASN A 86 -15.04 6.68 18.76
N TYR A 87 -15.86 6.24 17.80
CA TYR A 87 -17.03 6.98 17.35
C TYR A 87 -18.18 6.91 18.36
N ASN A 88 -18.38 5.76 19.00
CA ASN A 88 -19.39 5.58 20.04
C ASN A 88 -19.03 6.27 21.37
N SER A 89 -17.78 6.75 21.56
CA SER A 89 -17.38 7.47 22.78
C SER A 89 -17.62 8.99 22.69
N VAL A 90 -18.18 9.48 21.59
CA VAL A 90 -18.48 10.91 21.38
C VAL A 90 -19.95 11.24 21.76
N PHE A 91 -20.71 10.25 22.25
CA PHE A 91 -22.04 10.43 22.83
C PHE A 91 -22.15 9.77 24.20
#